data_AF-A0A1G2V746-F1
#
_entry.id   AF-A0A1G2V746-F1
#
_cell.length_a   1.000
_cell.length_b   1.000
_cell.length_c   1.000
_cell.angle_alpha   90.00
_cell.angle_beta   90.00
_cell.angle_gamma   90.00
#
_symmetry.space_group_name_H-M   'P 1'
#
loop_
_entity.id
_entity.type
_entity.pdbx_description
1 polymer ?
#
loop_
_entity_poly.entity_id
_entity_poly.type
_entity_poly.pdbx_seq_one_letter_code
_entity_poly.pdbx_strand_id
1 'polypeptide(L)'
;MIEKKGFTLIELVVYTALVTMIGGLVLGLMIPMYRAGVESRISRRINASGALMMERLIRESKDAESIVMASSTFNTNPGVLVIRTTNASTSGGTMKFSLSNGRGLLTFGDDTSQFLTSSQTNISELTFWHLVSSSSEATRVKISISDTRASSTKARDFFDTAVLRGSYINK
;
A
#
# COMPACT_ATOMS: atom_id res chain seq x y z
N MET A 1 51.28 -15.92 46.25
CA MET A 1 50.26 -16.76 46.92
C MET A 1 48.93 -16.07 46.71
N ILE A 2 48.04 -16.61 45.88
CA ILE A 2 46.75 -15.97 45.56
C ILE A 2 45.72 -16.60 46.50
N GLU A 3 45.32 -15.87 47.54
CA GLU A 3 44.25 -16.30 48.44
C GLU A 3 42.93 -16.37 47.67
N LYS A 4 42.35 -17.58 47.57
CA LYS A 4 40.98 -17.76 47.08
C LYS A 4 40.01 -17.36 48.20
N LYS A 5 39.57 -16.09 48.18
CA LYS A 5 38.48 -15.64 49.06
C LYS A 5 37.17 -16.27 48.60
N GLY A 6 36.50 -16.98 49.50
CA GLY A 6 35.19 -17.57 49.27
C GLY A 6 34.11 -16.50 49.17
N PHE A 7 33.11 -16.76 48.34
CA PHE A 7 31.97 -15.88 48.11
C PHE A 7 31.07 -15.79 49.35
N THR A 8 30.63 -14.58 49.69
CA THR A 8 29.70 -14.39 50.82
C THR A 8 28.24 -14.62 50.38
N LEU A 9 27.40 -15.11 51.29
CA LEU A 9 25.98 -15.38 51.01
C LEU A 9 25.23 -14.10 50.62
N ILE A 10 25.61 -12.96 51.21
CA ILE A 10 25.06 -11.65 50.88
C ILE A 10 25.45 -11.18 49.47
N GLU A 11 26.69 -11.42 49.02
CA GLU A 11 27.11 -11.14 47.64
C GLU A 11 26.26 -11.90 46.62
N LEU A 12 25.98 -13.18 46.90
CA LEU A 12 25.15 -14.02 46.03
C LEU A 12 23.74 -13.44 45.87
N VAL A 13 23.13 -12.98 46.96
CA VAL A 13 21.78 -12.38 46.94
C VAL A 13 21.78 -11.08 46.13
N VAL A 14 22.77 -10.21 46.36
CA VAL A 14 22.89 -8.94 45.62
C VAL A 14 23.10 -9.20 44.13
N TYR A 15 23.99 -10.13 43.76
CA TYR A 15 24.22 -10.45 42.35
C TYR A 15 22.99 -11.09 41.70
N THR A 16 22.24 -11.94 42.40
CA THR A 16 20.99 -12.51 41.90
C THR A 16 19.92 -11.43 41.69
N ALA A 17 19.81 -10.47 42.61
CA ALA A 17 18.88 -9.34 42.47
C ALA A 17 19.26 -8.45 41.27
N LEU A 18 20.55 -8.19 41.06
CA LEU A 18 21.03 -7.42 39.91
C LEU A 18 20.77 -8.15 38.59
N VAL A 19 21.07 -9.46 38.53
CA VAL A 19 20.83 -10.27 37.32
C VAL A 19 19.35 -10.34 36.98
N THR A 20 18.47 -10.54 37.97
CA THR A 20 17.02 -10.56 37.73
C THR A 20 16.48 -9.19 37.33
N MET A 21 16.97 -8.11 37.92
CA MET A 21 16.63 -6.74 37.52
C MET A 21 17.04 -6.45 36.07
N ILE A 22 18.28 -6.75 35.69
CA ILE A 22 18.78 -6.55 34.33
C ILE A 22 18.03 -7.46 33.34
N GLY A 23 17.81 -8.72 33.70
CA GLY A 23 17.05 -9.66 32.88
C GLY A 23 15.61 -9.18 32.62
N GLY A 24 14.95 -8.66 33.66
CA GLY A 24 13.62 -8.05 33.54
C GLY A 24 13.59 -6.86 32.59
N LEU A 25 14.60 -5.98 32.66
CA LEU A 25 14.73 -4.85 31.73
C LEU A 25 14.92 -5.31 30.29
N VAL A 26 15.81 -6.29 30.06
CA VAL A 26 16.08 -6.84 28.71
C VAL A 26 14.80 -7.43 28.13
N LEU A 27 14.10 -8.29 28.87
CA LEU A 27 12.83 -8.88 28.42
C LEU A 27 11.76 -7.82 28.15
N GLY A 28 11.70 -6.77 28.99
CA GLY A 28 10.82 -5.63 28.80
C GLY A 28 11.05 -4.89 27.48
N LEU A 29 12.29 -4.82 27.00
CA LEU A 29 12.65 -4.16 25.73
C LEU A 29 12.44 -5.06 24.49
N MET A 30 12.48 -6.38 24.63
CA MET A 30 12.33 -7.29 23.48
C MET A 30 10.93 -7.24 22.87
N ILE A 31 9.88 -7.16 23.70
CA ILE A 31 8.48 -7.13 23.25
C ILE A 31 8.17 -5.93 22.33
N PRO A 32 8.44 -4.67 22.73
CA PRO A 32 8.19 -3.52 21.85
C PRO A 32 9.06 -3.54 20.59
N MET A 33 10.30 -4.03 20.68
CA MET A 33 11.19 -4.15 19.51
C MET A 33 10.62 -5.12 18.47
N TYR A 34 10.09 -6.27 18.91
CA TYR A 34 9.41 -7.21 18.02
C TYR A 34 8.18 -6.57 17.35
N ARG A 35 7.33 -5.88 18.12
CA ARG A 35 6.14 -5.19 17.60
C ARG A 35 6.51 -4.11 16.58
N ALA A 36 7.54 -3.32 16.85
CA ALA A 36 8.07 -2.32 15.93
C ALA A 36 8.51 -2.94 14.59
N GLY A 37 9.14 -4.12 14.63
CA GLY A 37 9.50 -4.88 13.43
C GLY A 37 8.29 -5.31 12.60
N VAL A 38 7.22 -5.79 13.25
CA VAL A 38 5.97 -6.15 12.58
C VAL A 38 5.31 -4.92 11.94
N GLU A 39 5.19 -3.82 12.69
CA GLU A 39 4.62 -2.56 12.21
C GLU A 39 5.38 -1.96 11.02
N SER A 40 6.71 -2.06 11.04
CA SER A 40 7.57 -1.62 9.93
C SER A 40 7.29 -2.42 8.67
N ARG A 41 7.13 -3.75 8.79
CA ARG A 41 6.79 -4.62 7.64
C ARG A 41 5.40 -4.33 7.07
N ILE A 42 4.41 -4.10 7.94
CA ILE A 42 3.04 -3.69 7.54
C ILE A 42 3.12 -2.37 6.76
N SER A 43 3.78 -1.36 7.33
CA SER A 43 3.92 -0.04 6.72
C SER A 43 4.61 -0.10 5.36
N ARG A 44 5.70 -0.87 5.25
CA ARG A 44 6.40 -1.07 3.97
C ARG A 44 5.50 -1.70 2.91
N ARG A 45 4.66 -2.66 3.28
CA ARG A 45 3.78 -3.35 2.32
C ARG A 45 2.63 -2.46 1.85
N ILE A 46 2.00 -1.72 2.76
CA ILE A 46 0.99 -0.71 2.43
C ILE A 46 1.59 0.32 1.46
N ASN A 47 2.79 0.83 1.76
CA ASN A 47 3.46 1.81 0.91
C ASN A 47 3.85 1.25 -0.45
N ALA A 48 4.41 0.04 -0.51
CA ALA A 48 4.78 -0.58 -1.78
C ALA A 48 3.53 -0.84 -2.65
N SER A 49 2.43 -1.31 -2.05
CA SER A 49 1.19 -1.58 -2.77
C SER A 49 0.51 -0.30 -3.26
N GLY A 50 0.46 0.73 -2.41
CA GLY A 50 -0.11 2.03 -2.77
C GLY A 50 0.74 2.75 -3.83
N ALA A 51 2.06 2.75 -3.68
CA ALA A 51 2.97 3.33 -4.65
C ALA A 51 2.86 2.64 -6.01
N LEU A 52 2.92 1.30 -6.06
CA LEU A 52 2.81 0.56 -7.32
C LEU A 52 1.46 0.79 -8.01
N MET A 53 0.36 0.72 -7.26
CA MET A 53 -0.96 0.94 -7.83
C MET A 53 -1.13 2.39 -8.33
N MET A 54 -0.68 3.37 -7.55
CA MET A 54 -0.78 4.78 -7.94
C MET A 54 0.11 5.11 -9.13
N GLU A 55 1.36 4.63 -9.13
CA GLU A 55 2.30 4.82 -10.23
C GLU A 55 1.73 4.25 -11.54
N ARG A 56 1.18 3.03 -11.50
CA ARG A 56 0.53 2.42 -12.67
C ARG A 56 -0.68 3.21 -13.12
N LEU A 57 -1.59 3.54 -12.20
CA LEU A 57 -2.80 4.30 -12.53
C LEU A 57 -2.47 5.64 -13.16
N ILE A 58 -1.56 6.41 -12.56
CA ILE A 58 -1.21 7.75 -13.01
C ILE A 58 -0.44 7.72 -14.32
N ARG A 59 0.48 6.76 -14.49
CA ARG A 59 1.21 6.57 -15.75
C ARG A 59 0.26 6.25 -16.89
N GLU A 60 -0.56 5.20 -16.74
CA GLU A 60 -1.46 4.78 -17.82
C GLU A 60 -2.56 5.83 -18.06
N SER A 61 -3.04 6.54 -17.03
CA SER A 61 -4.00 7.64 -17.19
C SER A 61 -3.39 8.84 -17.94
N LYS A 62 -2.10 9.15 -17.70
CA LYS A 62 -1.40 10.20 -18.46
C LYS A 62 -1.22 9.81 -19.92
N ASP A 63 -0.92 8.54 -20.18
CA ASP A 63 -0.73 8.02 -21.54
C ASP A 63 -2.05 7.66 -22.25
N ALA A 64 -3.19 7.76 -21.56
CA ALA A 64 -4.50 7.48 -22.11
C ALA A 64 -4.92 8.53 -23.15
N GLU A 65 -5.62 8.05 -24.17
CA GLU A 65 -6.23 8.89 -25.19
C GLU A 65 -7.56 9.48 -24.70
N SER A 66 -8.36 8.65 -24.01
CA SER A 66 -9.68 9.03 -23.50
C SER A 66 -10.15 8.08 -22.40
N ILE A 67 -11.12 8.53 -21.61
CA ILE A 67 -11.85 7.70 -20.67
C ILE A 67 -13.04 7.04 -21.36
N VAL A 68 -13.28 5.75 -21.10
CA VAL A 68 -14.46 5.03 -21.57
C VAL A 68 -15.59 5.22 -20.56
N MET A 69 -16.35 6.30 -20.73
CA MET A 69 -17.41 6.70 -19.80
C MET A 69 -18.47 5.62 -19.54
N ALA A 70 -18.88 4.88 -20.58
CA ALA A 70 -19.91 3.84 -20.48
C ALA A 70 -19.49 2.64 -19.61
N SER A 71 -18.19 2.43 -19.42
CA SER A 71 -17.64 1.30 -18.66
C SER A 71 -16.98 1.73 -17.35
N SER A 72 -16.99 3.03 -17.04
CA SER A 72 -16.38 3.60 -15.84
C SER A 72 -17.46 4.01 -14.82
N THR A 73 -17.17 3.79 -13.55
CA THR A 73 -18.06 4.14 -12.43
C THR A 73 -17.31 5.11 -11.50
N PHE A 74 -17.75 6.36 -11.49
CA PHE A 74 -17.15 7.46 -10.73
C PHE A 74 -17.97 7.79 -9.49
N ASN A 75 -17.34 8.45 -8.50
CA ASN A 75 -17.96 8.89 -7.24
C ASN A 75 -18.55 7.76 -6.38
N THR A 76 -18.13 6.50 -6.61
CA THR A 76 -18.57 5.33 -5.84
C THR A 76 -17.38 4.62 -5.22
N ASN A 77 -17.65 3.78 -4.23
CA ASN A 77 -16.72 2.82 -3.66
C ASN A 77 -17.36 1.43 -3.65
N PRO A 78 -16.83 0.43 -4.37
CA PRO A 78 -15.69 0.54 -5.28
C PRO A 78 -16.05 1.28 -6.58
N GLY A 79 -15.15 2.14 -7.03
CA GLY A 79 -15.17 2.77 -8.34
C GLY A 79 -14.44 1.92 -9.39
N VAL A 80 -14.70 2.21 -10.66
CA VAL A 80 -14.06 1.56 -11.80
C VAL A 80 -13.62 2.63 -12.79
N LEU A 81 -12.37 2.56 -13.23
CA LEU A 81 -11.84 3.43 -14.28
C LEU A 81 -11.47 2.59 -15.49
N VAL A 82 -12.04 2.90 -16.64
CA VAL A 82 -11.66 2.31 -17.92
C VAL A 82 -11.11 3.40 -18.83
N ILE A 83 -9.88 3.22 -19.27
CA ILE A 83 -9.18 4.13 -20.17
C ILE A 83 -8.89 3.45 -21.50
N ARG A 84 -8.83 4.23 -22.58
CA ARG A 84 -8.38 3.81 -23.89
C ARG A 84 -6.93 4.23 -24.10
N THR A 85 -6.11 3.31 -24.59
CA THR A 85 -4.68 3.52 -24.77
C THR A 85 -4.16 2.80 -26.01
N THR A 86 -3.19 3.42 -26.67
CA THR A 86 -2.46 2.88 -27.81
C THR A 86 -1.13 2.23 -27.40
N ASN A 87 -0.90 2.06 -26.09
CA ASN A 87 0.33 1.45 -25.56
C ASN A 87 0.56 0.02 -26.12
N ALA A 88 1.78 -0.21 -26.61
CA ALA A 88 2.23 -1.48 -27.21
C ALA A 88 2.17 -2.67 -26.24
N SER A 89 2.16 -2.44 -24.92
CA SER A 89 2.09 -3.51 -23.92
C SER A 89 0.73 -4.22 -23.86
N THR A 90 -0.31 -3.71 -24.53
CA THR A 90 -1.68 -4.27 -24.52
C THR A 90 -2.23 -4.49 -25.92
N SER A 91 -1.38 -4.55 -26.95
CA SER A 91 -1.77 -4.56 -28.38
C SER A 91 -2.69 -3.40 -28.80
N GLY A 92 -2.76 -2.32 -28.01
CA GLY A 92 -3.78 -1.28 -28.13
C GLY A 92 -5.17 -1.76 -27.65
N GLY A 93 -5.95 -0.87 -27.02
CA GLY A 93 -7.31 -1.20 -26.57
C GLY A 93 -7.73 -0.46 -25.31
N THR A 94 -8.34 -1.19 -24.37
CA THR A 94 -8.82 -0.68 -23.10
C THR A 94 -8.02 -1.24 -21.93
N MET A 95 -7.81 -0.41 -20.90
CA MET A 95 -7.34 -0.85 -19.59
C MET A 95 -8.37 -0.52 -18.54
N LYS A 96 -8.65 -1.47 -17.66
CA LYS A 96 -9.63 -1.34 -16.58
C LYS A 96 -8.94 -1.46 -15.22
N PHE A 97 -9.03 -0.39 -14.43
CA PHE A 97 -8.69 -0.39 -13.01
C PHE A 97 -9.94 -0.69 -12.20
N SER A 98 -9.88 -1.74 -11.39
CA SER A 98 -10.99 -2.17 -10.55
C SER A 98 -10.51 -2.83 -9.26
N LEU A 99 -11.46 -3.22 -8.42
CA LEU A 99 -11.19 -3.96 -7.20
C LEU A 99 -11.65 -5.41 -7.35
N SER A 100 -10.81 -6.36 -6.93
CA SER A 100 -11.18 -7.77 -6.82
C SER A 100 -10.62 -8.35 -5.54
N ASN A 101 -11.47 -8.99 -4.72
CA ASN A 101 -11.10 -9.58 -3.42
C ASN A 101 -10.34 -8.61 -2.50
N GLY A 102 -10.74 -7.33 -2.48
CA GLY A 102 -10.06 -6.29 -1.69
C GLY A 102 -8.67 -5.92 -2.21
N ARG A 103 -8.32 -6.25 -3.45
CA ARG A 103 -7.03 -5.93 -4.07
C ARG A 103 -7.22 -5.14 -5.35
N GLY A 104 -6.27 -4.24 -5.63
CA GLY A 104 -6.26 -3.48 -6.86
C GLY A 104 -5.98 -4.40 -8.03
N LEU A 105 -6.86 -4.38 -9.03
CA LEU A 105 -6.80 -5.20 -10.23
C LEU A 105 -6.66 -4.29 -11.45
N LEU A 106 -5.70 -4.62 -12.31
CA LEU A 106 -5.56 -4.05 -13.64
C LEU A 106 -5.92 -5.12 -14.66
N THR A 107 -6.89 -4.85 -15.52
CA THR A 107 -7.31 -5.73 -16.60
C THR A 107 -6.99 -5.06 -17.94
N PHE A 108 -6.37 -5.81 -18.84
CA PHE A 108 -6.06 -5.43 -20.21
C PHE A 108 -7.10 -6.07 -21.13
N GLY A 109 -7.87 -5.24 -21.85
CA GLY A 109 -9.04 -5.70 -22.59
C GLY A 109 -10.03 -6.40 -21.67
N ASP A 110 -10.49 -7.58 -22.07
CA ASP A 110 -11.44 -8.39 -21.29
C ASP A 110 -10.82 -9.68 -20.70
N ASP A 111 -9.58 -10.02 -21.05
CA ASP A 111 -9.04 -11.37 -20.81
C ASP A 111 -7.88 -11.43 -19.80
N THR A 112 -6.96 -10.45 -19.81
CA THR A 112 -5.73 -10.52 -19.02
C THR A 112 -5.81 -9.62 -17.80
N SER A 113 -5.71 -10.19 -16.59
CA SER A 113 -5.76 -9.41 -15.35
C SER A 113 -4.53 -9.63 -14.46
N GLN A 114 -4.07 -8.56 -13.83
CA GLN A 114 -2.93 -8.56 -12.91
C GLN A 114 -3.28 -7.80 -11.62
N PHE A 115 -2.97 -8.40 -10.48
CA PHE A 115 -3.07 -7.71 -9.19
C PHE A 115 -1.92 -6.71 -9.01
N LEU A 116 -2.25 -5.47 -8.67
CA LEU A 116 -1.29 -4.39 -8.39
C LEU A 116 -0.91 -4.29 -6.92
N THR A 117 -1.70 -4.90 -6.02
CA THR A 117 -1.45 -4.87 -4.57
C THR A 117 -1.13 -6.25 -4.01
N SER A 118 -0.45 -6.27 -2.87
CA SER A 118 -0.11 -7.52 -2.18
C SER A 118 -1.37 -8.31 -1.77
N SER A 119 -1.28 -9.64 -1.71
CA SER A 119 -2.35 -10.49 -1.16
C SER A 119 -2.59 -10.29 0.33
N GLN A 120 -1.69 -9.60 1.02
CA GLN A 120 -1.77 -9.30 2.45
C GLN A 120 -2.28 -7.88 2.73
N THR A 121 -2.54 -7.09 1.69
CA THR A 121 -3.16 -5.76 1.82
C THR A 121 -4.60 -5.83 1.37
N ASN A 122 -5.46 -5.07 2.04
CA ASN A 122 -6.86 -4.89 1.68
C ASN A 122 -7.14 -3.42 1.35
N ILE A 123 -7.74 -3.16 0.20
CA ILE A 123 -8.23 -1.84 -0.19
C ILE A 123 -9.67 -1.72 0.31
N SER A 124 -9.88 -0.80 1.25
CA SER A 124 -11.21 -0.51 1.82
C SER A 124 -11.96 0.56 1.04
N GLU A 125 -11.22 1.42 0.33
CA GLU A 125 -11.80 2.48 -0.49
C GLU A 125 -11.03 2.60 -1.80
N LEU A 126 -11.76 2.57 -2.92
CA LEU A 126 -11.24 2.91 -4.24
C LEU A 126 -12.28 3.79 -4.91
N THR A 127 -11.98 5.07 -5.08
CA THR A 127 -12.91 6.03 -5.68
C THR A 127 -12.21 6.85 -6.75
N PHE A 128 -12.88 6.98 -7.88
CA PHE A 128 -12.44 7.79 -9.01
C PHE A 128 -13.37 8.98 -9.19
N TRP A 129 -12.79 10.12 -9.56
CA TRP A 129 -13.50 11.30 -10.00
C TRP A 129 -13.04 11.67 -11.40
N HIS A 130 -14.01 11.94 -12.25
CA HIS A 130 -13.77 12.47 -13.58
C HIS A 130 -13.85 14.00 -13.52
N LEU A 131 -12.79 14.67 -13.98
CA LEU A 131 -12.66 16.12 -14.01
C LEU A 131 -12.54 16.57 -15.47
N VAL A 132 -13.51 17.33 -15.95
CA VAL A 132 -13.53 17.85 -17.33
C VAL A 132 -13.46 19.37 -17.30
N SER A 133 -12.63 19.94 -18.18
CA SER A 133 -12.60 21.36 -18.51
C SER A 133 -12.78 21.56 -20.01
N SER A 134 -12.86 22.82 -20.46
CA SER A 134 -12.97 23.17 -21.88
C SER A 134 -11.76 22.74 -22.73
N SER A 135 -10.63 22.43 -22.11
CA SER A 135 -9.36 22.12 -22.79
C SER A 135 -8.61 20.91 -22.21
N SER A 136 -9.16 20.24 -21.20
CA SER A 136 -8.47 19.13 -20.53
C SER A 136 -9.44 18.16 -19.85
N GLU A 137 -9.05 16.90 -19.81
CA GLU A 137 -9.72 15.81 -19.11
C GLU A 137 -8.71 15.24 -18.10
N ALA A 138 -9.17 14.99 -16.87
CA ALA A 138 -8.34 14.47 -15.81
C ALA A 138 -9.12 13.47 -14.95
N THR A 139 -8.40 12.52 -14.37
CA THR A 139 -8.94 11.59 -13.37
C THR A 139 -8.25 11.81 -12.04
N ARG A 140 -9.03 12.04 -10.99
CA ARG A 140 -8.57 12.01 -9.62
C ARG A 140 -8.90 10.65 -9.01
N VAL A 141 -8.02 10.12 -8.18
CA VAL A 141 -8.23 8.86 -7.49
C VAL A 141 -7.94 9.01 -6.00
N LYS A 142 -8.71 8.27 -5.20
CA LYS A 142 -8.44 8.00 -3.79
C LYS A 142 -8.40 6.49 -3.58
N ILE A 143 -7.40 6.04 -2.84
CA ILE A 143 -7.23 4.64 -2.46
C ILE A 143 -6.94 4.58 -0.96
N SER A 144 -7.70 3.82 -0.20
CA SER A 144 -7.42 3.53 1.21
C SER A 144 -6.99 2.08 1.34
N ILE A 145 -5.75 1.86 1.79
CA ILE A 145 -5.12 0.53 1.90
C ILE A 145 -4.85 0.22 3.36
N SER A 146 -5.21 -0.98 3.78
CA SER A 146 -4.95 -1.52 5.10
C SER A 146 -4.19 -2.85 5.05
N ASP A 147 -3.46 -3.16 6.12
CA ASP A 147 -2.87 -4.47 6.38
C ASP A 147 -2.98 -4.74 7.88
N THR A 148 -3.46 -5.93 8.22
CA THR A 148 -3.69 -6.40 9.58
C THR A 148 -2.87 -7.66 9.82
N ARG A 149 -2.01 -7.64 10.83
CA ARG A 149 -1.28 -8.81 11.31
C ARG A 149 -1.25 -8.87 12.81
N ALA A 150 -1.63 -10.03 13.35
CA ALA A 150 -1.80 -10.25 14.78
C ALA A 150 -2.70 -9.14 15.38
N SER A 151 -2.16 -8.31 16.28
CA SER A 151 -2.86 -7.19 16.91
C SER A 151 -2.51 -5.81 16.31
N SER A 152 -1.80 -5.78 15.17
CA SER A 152 -1.40 -4.55 14.50
C SER A 152 -2.16 -4.38 13.19
N THR A 153 -2.97 -3.34 13.11
CA THR A 153 -3.63 -2.87 11.88
C THR A 153 -3.11 -1.49 11.56
N LYS A 154 -2.68 -1.28 10.32
CA LYS A 154 -2.43 0.07 9.80
C LYS A 154 -3.27 0.29 8.56
N ALA A 155 -3.76 1.50 8.40
CA ALA A 155 -4.42 1.98 7.19
C ALA A 155 -3.72 3.26 6.71
N ARG A 156 -3.69 3.47 5.41
CA ARG A 156 -3.15 4.68 4.79
C ARG A 156 -3.95 5.00 3.54
N ASP A 157 -4.18 6.30 3.37
CA ASP A 157 -4.82 6.84 2.19
C ASP A 157 -3.77 7.36 1.19
N PHE A 158 -4.05 7.13 -0.09
CA PHE A 158 -3.29 7.59 -1.23
C PHE A 158 -4.23 8.38 -2.13
N PHE A 159 -3.78 9.55 -2.57
CA PHE A 159 -4.54 10.43 -3.45
C PHE A 159 -3.63 10.97 -4.52
N ASP A 160 -4.12 11.00 -5.74
CA ASP A 160 -3.39 11.64 -6.84
C ASP A 160 -4.38 12.03 -7.95
N THR A 161 -3.90 12.82 -8.92
CA THR A 161 -4.65 13.30 -10.07
C THR A 161 -3.79 13.22 -11.33
N ALA A 162 -4.32 12.60 -12.38
CA ALA A 162 -3.68 12.53 -13.69
C ALA A 162 -4.50 13.28 -14.73
N VAL A 163 -3.84 14.17 -15.48
CA VAL A 163 -4.41 14.80 -16.68
C VAL A 163 -4.10 13.90 -17.88
N LEU A 164 -5.10 13.62 -18.73
CA LEU A 164 -4.95 12.76 -19.90
C LEU A 164 -4.21 13.49 -21.01
N ARG A 165 -3.22 12.83 -21.63
CA ARG A 165 -2.49 13.38 -22.79
C ARG A 165 -3.36 13.56 -24.01
N GLY A 166 -4.24 12.60 -24.31
CA GLY A 166 -5.11 12.68 -25.49
C GLY A 166 -6.05 13.89 -25.48
N SER A 167 -6.31 14.47 -24.30
CA SER A 167 -7.28 15.55 -24.15
C SER A 167 -6.85 16.88 -24.78
N TYR A 168 -5.54 17.17 -24.87
CA TYR A 168 -5.05 18.42 -25.48
C TYR A 168 -4.52 18.25 -26.91
N ILE A 169 -4.37 17.02 -27.42
CA ILE A 169 -3.82 16.76 -28.76
C ILE A 169 -4.93 16.67 -29.82
N ASN A 170 -6.14 16.23 -29.46
CA ASN A 170 -7.25 16.02 -30.40
C ASN A 170 -8.22 17.21 -30.54
N LYS A 171 -7.70 18.45 -30.55
CA LYS A 171 -8.45 19.65 -30.94
C LYS A 171 -7.89 20.28 -32.19
#